data_AF-A0A3B6H1N3-F1
#
_entry.id   AF-A0A3B6H1N3-F1
#
_cell.length_a   1.000
_cell.length_b   1.000
_cell.length_c   1.000
_cell.angle_alpha   90.00
_cell.angle_beta   90.00
_cell.angle_gamma   90.00
#
_symmetry.space_group_name_H-M   'P 1'
#
loop_
_entity.id
_entity.type
_entity.pdbx_description
1 polymer ?
#
loop_
_entity_poly.entity_id
_entity_poly.type
_entity_poly.pdbx_seq_one_letter_code
_entity_poly.pdbx_strand_id
1 'polypeptide(L)'
;MAFHQRSTSLPSRPHVSETEVEQELHSLDASISSSNSISTMCDSLRSLVNIYDALEEIICLPSNQVCSSQQRNILDGEMEGSLELLDLCSAMQEMFAEMKAIIQDLQVALRKGDDAATQAKIQSYTRLVKKSKNLFKKTAQKAPADCSMVMLLAKAREISVSLLESTLHLLSKQIEMPKQSLVSKAFQKKEGSCLQGGAIVRVRVQYRRSRERSRTSVQEISPE
;
A
#
# COMPACT_ATOMS: atom_id res chain seq x y z
N MET A 1 17.27 15.19 -53.88
CA MET A 1 16.29 15.83 -52.96
C MET A 1 16.45 15.15 -51.61
N ALA A 2 16.92 15.88 -50.60
CA ALA A 2 17.19 15.33 -49.27
C ALA A 2 15.88 15.27 -48.46
N PHE A 3 15.52 14.07 -48.00
CA PHE A 3 14.36 13.88 -47.14
C PHE A 3 14.73 14.24 -45.71
N HIS A 4 14.15 15.32 -45.20
CA HIS A 4 14.22 15.66 -43.78
C HIS A 4 13.43 14.62 -42.98
N GLN A 5 14.14 13.79 -42.22
CA GLN A 5 13.52 13.00 -41.15
C GLN A 5 13.00 13.97 -40.09
N ARG A 6 11.67 14.06 -39.96
CA ARG A 6 11.02 14.68 -38.82
C ARG A 6 11.00 13.67 -37.68
N SER A 7 11.70 13.99 -36.60
CA SER A 7 11.64 13.23 -35.35
C SER A 7 10.20 13.18 -34.84
N THR A 8 9.66 11.97 -34.72
CA THR A 8 8.38 11.74 -34.05
C THR A 8 8.63 11.77 -32.55
N SER A 9 8.34 12.90 -31.89
CA SER A 9 8.30 12.96 -30.44
C SER A 9 7.20 12.02 -29.94
N LEU A 10 7.57 11.05 -29.12
CA LEU A 10 6.60 10.24 -28.38
C LEU A 10 5.72 11.19 -27.55
N PRO A 11 4.41 10.89 -27.37
CA PRO A 11 3.56 11.70 -26.52
C PRO A 11 4.19 11.73 -25.12
N SER A 12 4.57 12.92 -24.67
CA SER A 12 5.00 13.17 -23.29
C SER A 12 3.83 12.77 -22.39
N ARG A 13 4.06 11.80 -21.49
CA ARG A 13 3.13 11.54 -20.39
C ARG A 13 2.91 12.87 -19.67
N PRO A 14 1.66 13.28 -19.39
CA PRO A 14 1.40 14.47 -18.60
C PRO A 14 2.19 14.34 -17.30
N HIS A 15 2.99 15.34 -16.97
CA HIS A 15 3.63 15.39 -15.65
C HIS A 15 2.51 15.47 -14.62
N VAL A 16 2.35 14.41 -13.83
CA VAL A 16 1.36 14.39 -12.74
C VAL A 16 1.77 15.46 -11.74
N SER A 17 0.82 16.34 -11.43
CA SER A 17 1.02 17.46 -10.51
C SER A 17 0.70 17.08 -9.07
N GLU A 18 1.30 17.78 -8.11
CA GLU A 18 1.01 17.59 -6.68
C GLU A 18 -0.50 17.75 -6.36
N THR A 19 -1.17 18.68 -7.04
CA THR A 19 -2.60 18.95 -6.88
C THR A 19 -3.49 17.80 -7.38
N GLU A 20 -3.10 17.12 -8.46
CA GLU A 20 -3.84 15.95 -8.95
C GLU A 20 -3.70 14.79 -7.96
N VAL A 21 -2.49 14.56 -7.44
CA VAL A 21 -2.24 13.55 -6.41
C VAL A 21 -3.05 13.84 -5.14
N GLU A 22 -3.09 15.10 -4.70
CA GLU A 22 -3.86 15.49 -3.52
C GLU A 22 -5.37 15.19 -3.68
N GLN A 23 -5.91 15.49 -4.86
CA GLN A 23 -7.31 15.25 -5.18
C GLN A 23 -7.62 13.75 -5.25
N GLU A 24 -6.74 12.95 -5.87
CA GLU A 24 -6.86 11.50 -5.87
C GLU A 24 -6.84 10.91 -4.47
N LEU A 25 -5.91 11.37 -3.60
CA LEU A 25 -5.84 10.95 -2.20
C LEU A 25 -7.13 11.28 -1.45
N HIS A 26 -7.69 12.47 -1.64
CA HIS A 26 -8.96 12.86 -1.01
C HIS A 26 -10.14 12.00 -1.51
N SER A 27 -10.22 11.74 -2.81
CA SER A 27 -11.27 10.88 -3.37
C SER A 27 -11.15 9.45 -2.83
N LEU A 28 -9.92 8.95 -2.70
CA LEU A 28 -9.64 7.62 -2.21
C LEU A 28 -10.01 7.46 -0.74
N ASP A 29 -9.65 8.43 0.10
CA ASP A 29 -10.01 8.45 1.52
C ASP A 29 -11.53 8.45 1.72
N ALA A 30 -12.25 9.25 0.94
CA ALA A 30 -13.71 9.26 0.93
C ALA A 30 -14.31 7.91 0.47
N SER A 31 -13.71 7.27 -0.54
CA SER A 31 -14.14 5.95 -1.02
C SER A 31 -13.94 4.86 0.04
N ILE A 32 -12.81 4.89 0.75
CA ILE A 32 -12.51 3.94 1.83
C ILE A 32 -13.49 4.13 2.99
N SER A 33 -13.72 5.38 3.41
CA SER A 33 -14.61 5.71 4.52
C SER A 33 -16.07 5.36 4.26
N SER A 34 -16.52 5.41 2.99
CA SER A 34 -17.91 5.16 2.61
C SER A 34 -18.20 3.70 2.22
N SER A 35 -17.18 2.89 1.95
CA SER A 35 -17.35 1.53 1.43
C SER A 35 -17.23 0.46 2.50
N ASN A 36 -18.10 -0.55 2.40
CA ASN A 36 -18.04 -1.78 3.21
C ASN A 36 -17.73 -3.03 2.35
N SER A 37 -17.14 -2.85 1.18
CA SER A 37 -16.88 -3.94 0.22
C SER A 37 -15.39 -4.25 0.10
N ILE A 38 -15.05 -5.54 0.24
CA ILE A 38 -13.67 -6.03 0.02
C ILE A 38 -13.20 -5.72 -1.41
N SER A 39 -14.08 -5.80 -2.40
CA SER A 39 -13.73 -5.48 -3.80
C SER A 39 -13.29 -4.03 -3.94
N THR A 40 -14.03 -3.10 -3.31
CA THR A 40 -13.65 -1.68 -3.32
C THR A 40 -12.32 -1.47 -2.63
N MET A 41 -12.06 -2.12 -1.49
CA MET A 41 -10.76 -2.03 -0.82
C MET A 41 -9.62 -2.53 -1.71
N CYS A 42 -9.83 -3.59 -2.50
CA CYS A 42 -8.83 -4.07 -3.47
C CYS A 42 -8.57 -3.05 -4.60
N ASP A 43 -9.62 -2.39 -5.09
CA ASP A 43 -9.48 -1.34 -6.10
C ASP A 43 -8.78 -0.11 -5.50
N SER A 44 -9.07 0.24 -4.24
CA SER A 44 -8.37 1.30 -3.50
C SER A 44 -6.88 0.99 -3.31
N LEU A 45 -6.52 -0.27 -3.04
CA LEU A 45 -5.12 -0.70 -2.97
C LEU A 45 -4.40 -0.51 -4.32
N ARG A 46 -5.08 -0.83 -5.43
CA ARG A 46 -4.53 -0.62 -6.77
C ARG A 46 -4.34 0.88 -7.06
N SER A 47 -5.28 1.72 -6.62
CA SER A 47 -5.18 3.17 -6.75
C SER A 47 -4.01 3.73 -5.94
N LEU A 48 -3.79 3.27 -4.70
CA LEU A 48 -2.65 3.69 -3.88
C LEU A 48 -1.32 3.41 -4.55
N VAL A 49 -1.15 2.24 -5.19
CA VAL A 49 0.09 1.92 -5.92
C VAL A 49 0.37 2.98 -7.00
N ASN A 50 -0.65 3.37 -7.77
CA ASN A 50 -0.49 4.40 -8.80
C ASN A 50 -0.13 5.77 -8.19
N ILE A 51 -0.69 6.11 -7.03
CA ILE A 51 -0.38 7.35 -6.31
C ILE A 51 1.08 7.36 -5.84
N TYR A 52 1.57 6.26 -5.26
CA TYR A 52 2.98 6.15 -4.86
C TYR A 52 3.93 6.21 -6.06
N ASP A 53 3.56 5.60 -7.19
CA ASP A 53 4.33 5.70 -8.43
C ASP A 53 4.39 7.17 -8.94
N ALA A 54 3.26 7.89 -8.89
CA ALA A 54 3.22 9.32 -9.25
C ALA A 54 4.07 10.18 -8.29
N LEU A 55 4.02 9.92 -6.98
CA LEU A 55 4.86 10.61 -6.00
C LEU A 55 6.35 10.34 -6.25
N GLU A 56 6.73 9.10 -6.57
CA GLU A 56 8.12 8.76 -6.95
C GLU A 56 8.57 9.58 -8.17
N GLU A 57 7.73 9.70 -9.19
CA GLU A 57 8.03 10.51 -10.38
C GLU A 57 8.26 11.99 -10.04
N ILE A 58 7.42 12.58 -9.17
CA ILE A 58 7.57 13.96 -8.75
C ILE A 58 8.84 14.14 -7.91
N ILE A 59 9.15 13.23 -6.98
CA ILE A 59 10.36 13.29 -6.14
C ILE A 59 11.64 13.24 -7.00
N CYS A 60 11.63 12.48 -8.09
CA CYS A 60 12.78 12.33 -8.98
C CYS A 60 13.04 13.55 -9.88
N LEU A 61 12.16 14.56 -9.91
CA LEU A 61 12.32 15.74 -10.75
C LEU A 61 13.52 16.59 -10.31
N PRO A 62 14.35 17.09 -11.26
CA PRO A 62 15.50 17.95 -10.94
C PRO A 62 15.14 19.21 -10.14
N SER A 63 13.94 19.76 -10.36
CA SER A 63 13.42 20.91 -9.60
C SER A 63 13.31 20.65 -8.11
N ASN A 64 13.09 19.40 -7.72
CA ASN A 64 12.91 18.98 -6.34
C ASN A 64 14.23 18.54 -5.67
N GLN A 65 15.33 18.47 -6.44
CA GLN A 65 16.67 18.16 -5.93
C GLN A 65 17.39 19.37 -5.32
N VAL A 66 16.84 20.60 -5.48
CA VAL A 66 17.40 21.86 -4.95
C VAL A 66 16.90 22.16 -3.52
N CYS A 67 16.32 21.19 -2.82
CA CYS A 67 15.81 21.36 -1.46
C CYS A 67 16.92 21.67 -0.44
N SER A 68 16.57 22.48 0.57
CA SER A 68 17.41 22.74 1.74
C SER A 68 17.74 21.44 2.48
N SER A 69 18.84 21.44 3.25
CA SER A 69 19.23 20.27 4.06
C SER A 69 18.14 19.84 5.06
N GLN A 70 17.44 20.81 5.64
CA GLN A 70 16.31 20.57 6.54
C GLN A 70 15.16 19.82 5.84
N GLN A 71 14.80 20.25 4.63
CA GLN A 71 13.69 19.64 3.89
C GLN A 71 14.01 18.23 3.42
N ARG A 72 15.29 17.96 3.07
CA ARG A 72 15.79 16.60 2.82
C ARG A 72 15.69 15.70 4.05
N ASN A 73 16.09 16.18 5.22
CA ASN A 73 15.99 15.39 6.46
C ASN A 73 14.54 15.03 6.82
N ILE A 74 13.59 15.95 6.62
CA ILE A 74 12.16 15.70 6.87
C ILE A 74 11.64 14.66 5.86
N LEU A 75 11.97 14.81 4.57
CA LEU A 75 11.59 13.86 3.54
C LEU A 75 12.15 12.46 3.81
N ASP A 76 13.43 12.36 4.20
CA ASP A 76 14.06 11.08 4.53
C ASP A 76 13.35 10.40 5.72
N GLY A 77 12.94 11.16 6.73
CA GLY A 77 12.15 10.64 7.85
C GLY A 77 10.77 10.11 7.42
N GLU A 78 10.10 10.81 6.50
CA GLU A 78 8.81 10.37 5.95
C GLU A 78 8.96 9.13 5.05
N MET A 79 10.06 9.04 4.29
CA MET A 79 10.40 7.85 3.51
C MET A 79 10.68 6.65 4.41
N GLU A 80 11.34 6.83 5.56
CA GLU A 80 11.52 5.77 6.55
C GLU A 80 10.17 5.28 7.09
N GLY A 81 9.25 6.19 7.40
CA GLY A 81 7.89 5.82 7.79
C GLY A 81 7.12 5.08 6.67
N SER A 82 7.39 5.40 5.41
CA SER A 82 6.84 4.65 4.26
C SER A 82 7.47 3.25 4.12
N LEU A 83 8.74 3.07 4.50
CA LEU A 83 9.36 1.74 4.59
C LEU A 83 8.73 0.90 5.70
N GLU A 84 8.46 1.48 6.87
CA GLU A 84 7.74 0.79 7.95
C GLU A 84 6.34 0.34 7.51
N LEU A 85 5.65 1.17 6.70
CA LEU A 85 4.37 0.80 6.10
C LEU A 85 4.51 -0.42 5.16
N LEU A 86 5.58 -0.53 4.38
CA LEU A 86 5.80 -1.70 3.51
C LEU A 86 5.97 -2.99 4.32
N ASP A 87 6.66 -2.93 5.46
CA ASP A 87 6.78 -4.07 6.36
C ASP A 87 5.41 -4.45 6.94
N LEU A 88 4.59 -3.46 7.33
CA LEU A 88 3.21 -3.68 7.76
C LEU A 88 2.35 -4.30 6.65
N CYS A 89 2.43 -3.79 5.41
CA CYS A 89 1.73 -4.33 4.24
C CYS A 89 2.10 -5.80 4.00
N SER A 90 3.38 -6.14 4.10
CA SER A 90 3.88 -7.51 3.91
C SER A 90 3.30 -8.45 4.98
N ALA A 91 3.36 -8.04 6.25
CA ALA A 91 2.75 -8.80 7.34
C ALA A 91 1.23 -8.96 7.17
N MET A 92 0.52 -7.89 6.76
CA MET A 92 -0.93 -7.94 6.55
C MET A 92 -1.32 -8.83 5.36
N GLN A 93 -0.54 -8.82 4.29
CA GLN A 93 -0.76 -9.69 3.13
C GLN A 93 -0.73 -11.17 3.55
N GLU A 94 0.27 -11.58 4.33
CA GLU A 94 0.36 -12.94 4.87
C GLU A 94 -0.84 -13.28 5.74
N MET A 95 -1.22 -12.38 6.65
CA MET A 95 -2.37 -12.57 7.53
C MET A 95 -3.69 -12.68 6.76
N PHE A 96 -3.90 -11.88 5.70
CA PHE A 96 -5.08 -11.96 4.84
C PHE A 96 -5.11 -13.25 4.01
N ALA A 97 -3.96 -13.71 3.53
CA ALA A 97 -3.86 -15.00 2.86
C ALA A 97 -4.25 -16.15 3.80
N GLU A 98 -3.77 -16.12 5.05
CA GLU A 98 -4.11 -17.11 6.07
C GLU A 98 -5.61 -17.04 6.46
N MET A 99 -6.18 -15.83 6.63
CA MET A 99 -7.61 -15.65 6.85
C MET A 99 -8.45 -16.28 5.74
N LYS A 100 -8.08 -16.04 4.48
CA LYS A 100 -8.74 -16.62 3.32
C LYS A 100 -8.68 -18.14 3.33
N ALA A 101 -7.54 -18.72 3.66
CA ALA A 101 -7.38 -20.18 3.76
C ALA A 101 -8.27 -20.76 4.88
N ILE A 102 -8.31 -20.12 6.06
CA ILE A 102 -9.17 -20.57 7.17
C ILE A 102 -10.65 -20.49 6.78
N ILE A 103 -11.09 -19.44 6.08
CA ILE A 103 -12.47 -19.32 5.60
C ILE A 103 -12.81 -20.47 4.64
N GLN A 104 -11.91 -20.81 3.71
CA GLN A 104 -12.12 -21.92 2.78
C GLN A 104 -12.21 -23.27 3.51
N ASP A 105 -11.30 -23.52 4.46
CA ASP A 105 -11.32 -24.73 5.28
C ASP A 105 -12.58 -24.83 6.14
N LEU A 106 -13.04 -23.71 6.71
CA LEU A 106 -14.28 -23.63 7.47
C LEU A 106 -15.48 -24.02 6.61
N GLN A 107 -15.55 -23.51 5.37
CA GLN A 107 -16.61 -23.91 4.43
C GLN A 107 -16.59 -25.41 4.12
N VAL A 108 -15.41 -26.02 4.02
CA VAL A 108 -15.27 -27.47 3.81
C VAL A 108 -15.75 -28.25 5.05
N ALA A 109 -15.34 -27.84 6.25
CA ALA A 109 -15.75 -28.48 7.51
C ALA A 109 -17.28 -28.43 7.69
N LEU A 110 -17.90 -27.27 7.42
CA LEU A 110 -19.35 -27.08 7.47
C LEU A 110 -20.09 -28.01 6.50
N ARG A 111 -19.59 -28.18 5.26
CA ARG A 111 -20.21 -29.09 4.28
C ARG A 111 -20.11 -30.57 4.68
N LYS A 112 -19.07 -30.93 5.44
CA LYS A 112 -18.87 -32.29 5.96
C LYS A 112 -19.65 -32.56 7.25
N GLY A 113 -20.20 -31.53 7.89
CA GLY A 113 -20.83 -31.64 9.21
C GLY A 113 -19.83 -31.96 10.33
N ASP A 114 -18.57 -31.56 10.18
CA ASP A 114 -17.53 -31.78 11.19
C ASP A 114 -17.53 -30.59 12.18
N ASP A 115 -18.31 -30.73 13.24
CA ASP A 115 -18.47 -29.68 14.26
C ASP A 115 -17.17 -29.38 15.00
N ALA A 116 -16.33 -30.40 15.24
CA ALA A 116 -15.05 -30.24 15.91
C ALA A 116 -14.06 -29.44 15.04
N ALA A 117 -13.94 -29.77 13.76
CA ALA A 117 -13.12 -29.02 12.82
C ALA A 117 -13.65 -27.60 12.60
N THR A 118 -14.98 -27.43 12.52
CA THR A 118 -15.64 -26.12 12.39
C THR A 118 -15.26 -25.22 13.57
N GLN A 119 -15.41 -25.72 14.80
CA GLN A 119 -15.07 -24.97 16.01
C GLN A 119 -13.57 -24.62 16.08
N ALA A 120 -12.69 -25.55 15.72
CA ALA A 120 -11.25 -25.30 15.68
C ALA A 120 -10.86 -24.20 14.68
N LYS A 121 -11.51 -24.16 13.51
CA LYS A 121 -11.26 -23.12 12.49
C LYS A 121 -11.78 -21.74 12.93
N ILE A 122 -12.95 -21.67 13.58
CA ILE A 122 -13.47 -20.42 14.16
C ILE A 122 -12.51 -19.86 15.22
N GLN A 123 -11.99 -20.72 16.11
CA GLN A 123 -11.02 -20.31 17.12
C GLN A 123 -9.70 -19.82 16.50
N SER A 124 -9.18 -20.54 15.51
CA SER A 124 -7.97 -20.16 14.77
C SER A 124 -8.13 -18.80 14.08
N TYR A 125 -9.27 -18.59 13.42
CA TYR A 125 -9.59 -17.30 12.80
C TYR A 125 -9.67 -16.16 13.81
N THR A 126 -10.38 -16.37 14.92
CA THR A 126 -10.51 -15.38 15.98
C THR A 126 -9.15 -14.98 16.55
N ARG A 127 -8.25 -15.96 16.74
CA ARG A 127 -6.87 -15.70 17.18
C ARG A 127 -6.10 -14.89 16.14
N LEU A 128 -6.25 -15.24 14.86
CA LEU A 128 -5.58 -14.55 13.76
C LEU A 128 -6.02 -13.09 13.65
N VAL A 129 -7.34 -12.83 13.69
CA VAL A 129 -7.90 -11.46 13.72
C VAL A 129 -7.34 -10.65 14.90
N LYS A 130 -7.30 -11.25 16.10
CA LYS A 130 -6.71 -10.58 17.28
C LYS A 130 -5.24 -10.27 17.09
N LYS A 131 -4.47 -11.17 16.48
CA LYS A 131 -3.05 -10.96 16.15
C LYS A 131 -2.91 -9.82 15.13
N SER A 132 -3.70 -9.79 14.06
CA SER A 132 -3.67 -8.71 13.06
C SER A 132 -3.96 -7.34 13.67
N LYS A 133 -4.98 -7.23 14.55
CA LYS A 133 -5.33 -5.97 15.22
C LYS A 133 -4.19 -5.40 16.07
N ASN A 134 -3.26 -6.23 16.55
CA ASN A 134 -2.11 -5.76 17.32
C ASN A 134 -1.04 -5.08 16.47
N LEU A 135 -1.02 -5.31 15.14
CA LEU A 135 -0.02 -4.71 14.25
C LEU A 135 -0.21 -3.20 14.08
N PHE A 136 -1.42 -2.69 14.27
CA PHE A 136 -1.75 -1.26 14.13
C PHE A 136 -1.44 -0.41 15.38
N LYS A 137 -1.06 -1.03 16.50
CA LYS A 137 -0.85 -0.31 17.78
C LYS A 137 0.43 0.54 17.81
N LYS A 138 1.20 0.60 16.72
CA LYS A 138 2.59 1.07 16.73
C LYS A 138 2.88 2.26 15.80
N THR A 139 1.90 2.76 15.06
CA THR A 139 2.14 3.76 14.02
C THR A 139 1.55 5.11 14.40
N ALA A 140 2.28 5.90 15.19
CA ALA A 140 1.99 7.30 15.42
C ALA A 140 3.30 8.11 15.41
N GLN A 141 3.76 8.45 14.22
CA GLN A 141 4.80 9.46 14.02
C GLN A 141 4.11 10.62 13.28
N LYS A 142 3.98 11.77 13.94
CA LYS A 142 3.42 12.98 13.33
C LYS A 142 4.59 13.78 12.78
N ALA A 143 4.71 13.85 11.46
CA ALA A 143 5.77 14.60 10.79
C ALA A 143 5.54 16.11 10.94
N PRO A 144 6.58 16.93 11.18
CA PRO A 144 6.50 18.38 11.08
C PRO A 144 6.28 18.80 9.62
N ALA A 145 5.28 19.66 9.41
CA ALA A 145 4.77 20.04 8.10
C ALA A 145 5.45 21.31 7.57
N ASP A 146 6.54 21.15 6.81
CA ASP A 146 7.21 22.27 6.12
C ASP A 146 7.23 22.12 4.58
N CYS A 147 6.77 20.99 4.01
CA CYS A 147 6.77 20.74 2.56
C CYS A 147 5.53 19.98 2.07
N SER A 148 4.92 20.47 0.98
CA SER A 148 3.79 19.84 0.28
C SER A 148 4.02 18.35 -0.01
N MET A 149 5.20 17.99 -0.54
CA MET A 149 5.57 16.60 -0.83
C MET A 149 5.51 15.69 0.42
N VAL A 150 6.06 16.15 1.54
CA VAL A 150 6.05 15.41 2.80
C VAL A 150 4.62 15.22 3.29
N MET A 151 3.78 16.24 3.15
CA MET A 151 2.36 16.13 3.49
C MET A 151 1.62 15.11 2.62
N LEU A 152 1.90 15.07 1.31
CA LEU A 152 1.27 14.11 0.40
C LEU A 152 1.70 12.66 0.72
N LEU A 153 2.98 12.43 0.99
CA LEU A 153 3.47 11.12 1.43
C LEU A 153 2.86 10.70 2.77
N ALA A 154 2.83 11.61 3.75
CA ALA A 154 2.25 11.34 5.06
C ALA A 154 0.76 10.98 4.96
N LYS A 155 0.03 11.71 4.11
CA LYS A 155 -1.40 11.47 3.83
C LYS A 155 -1.60 10.14 3.11
N ALA A 156 -0.78 9.82 2.10
CA ALA A 156 -0.82 8.54 1.42
C ALA A 156 -0.56 7.37 2.39
N ARG A 157 0.40 7.53 3.31
CA ARG A 157 0.68 6.55 4.36
C ARG A 157 -0.51 6.38 5.30
N GLU A 158 -1.11 7.46 5.78
CA GLU A 158 -2.29 7.42 6.64
C GLU A 158 -3.45 6.70 5.96
N ILE A 159 -3.77 7.04 4.72
CA ILE A 159 -4.81 6.37 3.92
C ILE A 159 -4.49 4.89 3.74
N SER A 160 -3.21 4.53 3.52
CA SER A 160 -2.79 3.13 3.40
C SER A 160 -3.05 2.34 4.69
N VAL A 161 -2.73 2.92 5.85
CA VAL A 161 -3.00 2.29 7.15
C VAL A 161 -4.52 2.13 7.36
N SER A 162 -5.29 3.19 7.13
CA SER A 162 -6.77 3.18 7.24
C SER A 162 -7.41 2.13 6.32
N LEU A 163 -6.87 1.95 5.12
CA LEU A 163 -7.32 0.93 4.17
C LEU A 163 -7.04 -0.49 4.67
N LEU A 164 -5.85 -0.74 5.22
CA LEU A 164 -5.50 -2.04 5.80
C LEU A 164 -6.39 -2.35 7.02
N GLU A 165 -6.61 -1.36 7.89
CA GLU A 165 -7.50 -1.48 9.05
C GLU A 165 -8.95 -1.79 8.63
N SER A 166 -9.47 -1.04 7.66
CA SER A 166 -10.81 -1.24 7.12
C SER A 166 -10.97 -2.62 6.47
N THR A 167 -9.97 -3.05 5.70
CA THR A 167 -9.95 -4.39 5.10
C THR A 167 -9.95 -5.47 6.16
N LEU A 168 -9.14 -5.33 7.21
CA LEU A 168 -9.12 -6.26 8.34
C LEU A 168 -10.48 -6.29 9.05
N HIS A 169 -11.10 -5.14 9.26
CA HIS A 169 -12.42 -5.05 9.90
C HIS A 169 -13.48 -5.79 9.07
N LEU A 170 -13.52 -5.58 7.76
CA LEU A 170 -14.44 -6.28 6.85
C LEU A 170 -14.21 -7.79 6.87
N LEU A 171 -12.95 -8.23 6.80
CA LEU A 171 -12.61 -9.64 6.89
C LEU A 171 -13.02 -10.22 8.23
N SER A 172 -12.80 -9.53 9.34
CA SER A 172 -13.14 -10.03 10.68
C SER A 172 -14.63 -10.38 10.83
N LYS A 173 -15.51 -9.65 10.14
CA LYS A 173 -16.96 -9.89 10.13
C LYS A 173 -17.39 -11.10 9.30
N GLN A 174 -16.55 -11.62 8.40
CA GLN A 174 -16.93 -12.73 7.53
C GLN A 174 -17.22 -14.05 8.26
N ILE A 175 -16.75 -14.21 9.50
CA ILE A 175 -17.01 -15.42 10.33
C ILE A 175 -18.01 -15.14 11.46
N GLU A 176 -18.42 -13.87 11.66
CA GLU A 176 -19.45 -13.51 12.65
C GLU A 176 -20.85 -14.06 12.27
N MET A 177 -21.01 -14.55 11.04
CA MET A 177 -22.15 -15.35 10.58
C MET A 177 -21.69 -16.81 10.37
N PRO A 178 -22.03 -17.72 11.31
CA PRO A 178 -23.16 -18.60 11.05
C PRO A 178 -23.97 -18.94 12.32
N LYS A 179 -25.08 -18.24 12.54
CA LYS A 179 -26.24 -18.85 13.22
C LYS A 179 -27.19 -19.30 12.12
N GLN A 180 -27.19 -20.60 11.85
CA GLN A 180 -28.29 -21.36 11.26
C GLN A 180 -29.23 -20.58 10.33
N SER A 181 -28.91 -20.47 9.05
CA SER A 181 -29.95 -20.47 8.03
C SER A 181 -29.46 -21.19 6.79
N LEU A 182 -30.23 -22.21 6.42
CA LEU A 182 -30.09 -22.96 5.20
C LEU A 182 -30.20 -22.00 4.00
N VAL A 183 -29.39 -22.30 2.99
CA VAL A 183 -29.41 -21.73 1.63
C VAL A 183 -28.79 -20.33 1.51
N SER A 184 -27.57 -20.28 0.98
CA SER A 184 -27.24 -19.33 -0.08
C SER A 184 -26.15 -19.88 -0.99
N LYS A 185 -26.59 -20.33 -2.17
CA LYS A 185 -25.76 -20.47 -3.36
C LYS A 185 -25.33 -19.07 -3.81
N ALA A 186 -24.10 -18.65 -3.56
CA ALA A 186 -23.41 -17.60 -4.33
C ALA A 186 -21.96 -17.45 -3.88
N PHE A 187 -21.09 -18.39 -4.29
CA PHE A 187 -19.66 -18.10 -4.41
C PHE A 187 -19.24 -18.48 -5.82
N GLN A 188 -19.58 -17.62 -6.79
CA GLN A 188 -18.94 -17.68 -8.10
C GLN A 188 -17.59 -16.95 -8.01
N LYS A 189 -16.55 -17.78 -8.07
CA LYS A 189 -15.26 -17.59 -8.72
C LYS A 189 -15.03 -16.21 -9.36
N LYS A 190 -14.09 -15.45 -8.79
CA LYS A 190 -13.16 -14.64 -9.58
C LYS A 190 -11.80 -14.65 -8.89
N GLU A 191 -10.86 -15.39 -9.47
CA GLU A 191 -9.46 -15.26 -9.13
C GLU A 191 -8.92 -13.97 -9.72
N GLY A 192 -8.32 -13.15 -8.86
CA GLY A 192 -7.47 -12.05 -9.23
C GLY A 192 -6.37 -11.99 -8.20
N SER A 193 -5.21 -12.56 -8.53
CA SER A 193 -3.97 -12.36 -7.80
C SER A 193 -3.54 -10.89 -7.99
N CYS A 194 -4.07 -10.01 -7.16
CA CYS A 194 -3.51 -8.67 -7.02
C CYS A 194 -2.39 -8.80 -5.99
N LEU A 195 -1.16 -8.82 -6.48
CA LEU A 195 0.09 -8.37 -5.85
C LEU A 195 1.24 -9.05 -6.61
N GLN A 196 1.53 -8.53 -7.81
CA GLN A 196 2.79 -8.84 -8.49
C GLN A 196 3.77 -7.70 -8.18
N GLY A 197 4.53 -7.90 -7.09
CA GLY A 197 5.50 -6.95 -6.54
C GLY A 197 6.78 -6.83 -7.37
N GLY A 198 6.67 -6.31 -8.60
CA GLY A 198 7.81 -6.02 -9.48
C GLY A 198 8.33 -4.58 -9.42
N ALA A 199 7.53 -3.64 -8.89
CA ALA A 199 7.88 -2.21 -8.80
C ALA A 199 8.55 -1.84 -7.46
N ILE A 200 8.08 -2.43 -6.35
CA ILE A 200 8.50 -2.09 -4.97
C ILE A 200 9.99 -2.41 -4.71
N VAL A 201 10.53 -3.47 -5.34
CA VAL A 201 11.95 -3.81 -5.24
C VAL A 201 12.83 -2.79 -5.99
N ARG A 202 12.31 -2.12 -7.03
CA ARG A 202 13.08 -1.13 -7.81
C ARG A 202 13.32 0.15 -7.02
N VAL A 203 12.32 0.63 -6.28
CA VAL A 203 12.45 1.81 -5.41
C VAL A 203 13.52 1.58 -4.34
N ARG A 204 13.51 0.39 -3.71
CA ARG A 204 14.50 -0.01 -2.69
C ARG A 204 15.94 -0.07 -3.24
N VAL A 205 16.11 -0.52 -4.48
CA VAL A 205 17.44 -0.62 -5.12
C VAL A 205 17.92 0.73 -5.63
N GLN A 206 17.06 1.56 -6.21
CA GLN A 206 17.44 2.86 -6.74
C GLN A 206 17.75 3.88 -5.64
N TYR A 207 16.96 3.91 -4.55
CA TYR A 207 17.24 4.79 -3.41
C TYR A 207 18.54 4.42 -2.69
N ARG A 208 18.82 3.12 -2.48
CA ARG A 208 20.10 2.67 -1.89
C ARG A 208 21.30 3.01 -2.79
N ARG A 209 21.15 2.90 -4.12
CA ARG A 209 22.22 3.19 -5.09
C ARG A 209 22.51 4.68 -5.26
N SER A 210 21.50 5.55 -5.14
CA SER A 210 21.69 7.01 -5.05
C SER A 210 22.38 7.43 -3.75
N ARG A 211 22.10 6.76 -2.63
CA ARG A 211 22.77 7.01 -1.33
C ARG A 211 24.26 6.66 -1.35
N GLU A 212 24.66 5.57 -2.01
CA GLU A 212 26.07 5.20 -2.17
C GLU A 212 26.83 6.20 -3.06
N ARG A 213 26.20 6.69 -4.14
CA ARG A 213 26.83 7.61 -5.10
C ARG A 213 27.02 9.02 -4.54
N SER A 214 26.15 9.49 -3.65
CA SER A 214 26.30 10.77 -2.96
C SER A 214 27.33 10.74 -1.81
N ARG A 215 27.69 9.56 -1.30
CA ARG A 215 28.77 9.40 -0.30
C ARG A 215 30.16 9.47 -0.93
N THR A 216 30.35 8.97 -2.14
CA THR A 216 31.66 8.97 -2.81
C THR A 216 32.06 10.34 -3.36
N SER A 217 31.10 11.23 -3.63
CA SER A 217 31.38 12.57 -4.20
C SER A 217 31.82 13.61 -3.17
N VAL A 218 31.69 13.32 -1.86
CA VAL A 218 32.02 14.26 -0.77
C VAL A 218 33.46 14.07 -0.27
N GLN A 219 34.15 12.99 -0.69
CA GLN A 219 35.48 12.65 -0.19
C GLN A 219 36.63 13.01 -1.17
N GLU A 220 36.35 13.53 -2.36
CA GLU A 220 37.37 13.74 -3.42
C GLU A 220 37.64 15.22 -3.79
N ILE A 221 37.37 16.17 -2.89
CA ILE A 221 37.81 17.56 -3.08
C ILE A 221 38.40 18.10 -1.79
N SER A 222 39.65 17.70 -1.52
CA SER A 222 40.55 18.44 -0.65
C SER A 222 41.91 18.51 -1.36
N PRO A 223 42.31 19.67 -1.91
CA PRO A 223 43.66 19.84 -2.42
C PRO A 223 44.60 20.22 -1.26
N GLU A 224 45.71 19.50 -1.13
CA GLU A 224 46.97 20.08 -0.60
C GLU A 224 47.61 21.00 -1.66
#